data_AF-A0A1Q7FDE5-F1
#
_entry.id   AF-A0A1Q7FDE5-F1
#
_cell.length_a   1.000
_cell.length_b   1.000
_cell.length_c   1.000
_cell.angle_alpha   90.00
_cell.angle_beta   90.00
_cell.angle_gamma   90.00
#
_symmetry.space_group_name_H-M   'P 1'
#
loop_
_entity.id
_entity.type
_entity.pdbx_description
1 polymer ?
#
loop_
_entity_poly.entity_id
_entity_poly.type
_entity_poly.pdbx_seq_one_letter_code
_entity_poly.pdbx_strand_id
1 'polypeptide(L)' 'MPVDPVCGIEMDRELAVSHEHHDKTYYFCCEGCKRIFMKKPGKYSK' A
#
# COMPACT_ATOMS: atom_id res chain seq x y z
N MET A 1 -4.19 4.63 -11.77
CA MET A 1 -3.69 5.22 -10.52
C MET A 1 -3.70 4.14 -9.45
N PRO A 2 -2.64 3.96 -8.64
CA PRO A 2 -2.66 2.99 -7.56
C PRO A 2 -3.70 3.32 -6.50
N VAL A 3 -4.36 2.28 -6.00
CA VAL A 3 -5.30 2.37 -4.87
C VAL A 3 -4.61 1.82 -3.64
N ASP A 4 -4.66 2.58 -2.55
CA ASP A 4 -4.14 2.15 -1.25
C ASP A 4 -4.94 0.93 -0.76
N PRO A 5 -4.32 -0.24 -0.52
CA PRO A 5 -5.06 -1.43 -0.10
C PRO A 5 -5.57 -1.35 1.35
N VAL A 6 -5.08 -0.38 2.15
CA VAL A 6 -5.49 -0.17 3.55
C VAL A 6 -6.67 0.78 3.64
N CYS A 7 -6.62 1.93 2.95
CA CYS A 7 -7.67 2.96 3.04
C CYS A 7 -8.57 3.07 1.80
N GLY A 8 -8.22 2.44 0.68
CA GLY A 8 -9.01 2.44 -0.55
C GLY A 8 -8.95 3.75 -1.34
N ILE A 9 -8.03 4.67 -0.98
CA ILE A 9 -7.89 5.93 -1.70
C ILE A 9 -7.08 5.74 -2.97
N GLU A 10 -7.54 6.36 -4.06
CA GLU A 10 -6.78 6.45 -5.30
C GLU A 10 -5.81 7.64 -5.21
N MET A 11 -4.58 7.44 -5.69
CA MET A 11 -3.55 8.48 -5.67
C MET A 11 -2.63 8.36 -6.88
N ASP A 12 -1.85 9.39 -7.13
CA ASP A 12 -0.79 9.34 -8.12
C ASP A 12 0.37 8.45 -7.67
N ARG A 13 0.83 7.61 -8.60
CA ARG A 13 1.95 6.68 -8.34
C ARG A 13 3.23 7.41 -7.93
N GLU A 14 3.43 8.63 -8.42
CA GLU A 14 4.62 9.44 -8.13
C GLU A 14 4.62 9.96 -6.69
N LEU A 15 3.44 10.14 -6.09
CA LEU A 15 3.28 10.57 -4.69
C LEU A 15 3.10 9.39 -3.73
N ALA A 16 2.88 8.19 -4.26
CA ALA A 16 2.62 7.00 -3.49
C ALA A 16 3.90 6.43 -2.86
N VAL A 17 3.78 5.96 -1.62
CA VAL A 17 4.83 5.18 -0.98
C VAL A 17 4.75 3.74 -1.51
N SER A 18 5.78 3.27 -2.20
CA SER A 18 5.86 1.88 -2.65
C SER A 18 6.46 0.95 -1.59
N HIS A 19 5.95 -0.27 -1.50
CA HIS A 19 6.56 -1.35 -0.72
C HIS A 19 6.43 -2.66 -1.48
N GLU A 20 7.55 -3.37 -1.61
CA GLU A 20 7.56 -4.71 -2.20
C GLU A 20 7.24 -5.75 -1.13
N HIS A 21 6.28 -6.64 -1.43
CA HIS A 21 5.86 -7.70 -0.55
C HIS A 21 5.40 -8.92 -1.37
N HIS A 22 6.03 -10.08 -1.18
CA HIS A 22 5.75 -11.31 -1.93
C HIS A 22 5.77 -11.10 -3.46
N ASP A 23 6.84 -10.49 -3.98
CA ASP A 23 7.01 -10.22 -5.42
C ASP A 23 5.93 -9.31 -6.05
N LYS A 24 5.11 -8.65 -5.21
CA LYS A 24 4.13 -7.64 -5.61
C LYS A 24 4.54 -6.28 -5.04
N THR A 25 4.49 -5.24 -5.88
CA THR A 25 4.65 -3.85 -5.44
C THR A 25 3.30 -3.28 -5.01
N TYR A 26 3.16 -2.96 -3.73
CA TYR A 26 2.01 -2.25 -3.18
C TYR A 26 2.30 -0.76 -3.06
N TYR A 27 1.26 0.05 -3.21
CA TYR A 27 1.34 1.50 -3.17
C TYR A 27 0.44 2.04 -2.05
N PHE A 28 0.94 3.01 -1.30
CA PHE A 28 0.27 3.57 -0.12
C PHE A 28 0.23 5.09 -0.17
N CYS A 29 -0.84 5.69 0.34
CA CYS A 29 -1.03 7.15 0.34
C CYS A 29 -0.10 7.86 1.31
N CYS A 30 0.34 7.14 2.34
CA CYS A 30 1.25 7.64 3.34
C CYS A 30 1.99 6.50 4.04
N GLU A 31 3.04 6.86 4.79
CA GLU A 31 3.77 5.92 5.64
C GLU A 31 2.88 5.25 6.70
N GLY A 32 1.81 5.92 7.14
CA GLY A 32 0.83 5.36 8.07
C GLY A 32 0.15 4.10 7.52
N CYS A 33 -0.32 4.16 6.27
CA CYS A 33 -0.93 3.02 5.58
C CYS A 33 0.07 1.89 5.35
N LYS A 34 1.30 2.21 4.91
CA LYS A 34 2.39 1.24 4.79
C LYS A 34 2.65 0.51 6.12
N ARG A 35 2.67 1.24 7.24
CA ARG A 35 2.86 0.63 8.58
C ARG A 35 1.70 -0.28 8.99
N ILE A 36 0.46 0.09 8.66
CA ILE A 36 -0.72 -0.76 8.91
C ILE A 36 -0.65 -2.04 8.07
N PHE A 37 -0.26 -1.91 6.80
CA PHE A 37 0.00 -3.04 5.91
C PHE A 37 1.07 -3.96 6.47
N MET A 38 2.23 -3.42 6.87
CA MET A 38 3.32 -4.20 7.48
C MET A 38 2.90 -4.93 8.77
N LYS A 39 1.99 -4.35 9.56
CA LYS A 39 1.46 -5.01 10.77
C LYS A 39 0.52 -6.17 10.46
N LYS A 40 -0.23 -6.10 9.35
CA LYS A 40 -1.23 -7.12 8.97
C LYS A 40 -1.21 -7.38 7.46
N PRO A 41 -0.08 -7.84 6.90
CA PRO A 41 0.07 -7.95 5.45
C PRO A 41 -0.95 -8.91 4.86
N GLY A 42 -1.16 -10.09 5.47
CA GLY A 42 -2.11 -11.10 4.99
C GLY A 42 -3.57 -10.64 4.89
N LYS A 43 -3.96 -9.54 5.54
CA LYS A 43 -5.31 -8.96 5.39
C LYS A 43 -5.45 -8.17 4.08
N TYR A 44 -4.36 -7.58 3.61
CA TYR A 44 -4.32 -6.63 2.50
C TYR A 44 -3.57 -7.18 1.27
N SER A 45 -2.78 -8.25 1.45
CA SER A 45 -1.92 -8.86 0.42
C SER A 45 -2.62 -9.96 -0.38
N LYS A 46 -3.92 -9.84 -0.65
CA LYS A 46 -4.65 -10.83 -1.45
C LYS A 46 -4.20 -10.87 -2.91
#